data_AF-A0A0A8XEA5-F1
#
_entry.id   AF-A0A0A8XEA5-F1
#
_cell.length_a   1.000
_cell.length_b   1.000
_cell.length_c   1.000
_cell.angle_alpha   90.00
_cell.angle_beta   90.00
_cell.angle_gamma   90.00
#
_symmetry.space_group_name_H-M   'P 1'
#
loop_
_entity.id
_entity.type
_entity.pdbx_description
1 polymer ?
#
loop_
_entity_poly.entity_id
_entity_poly.type
_entity_poly.pdbx_seq_one_letter_code
_entity_poly.pdbx_strand_id
1 'polypeptide(L)'
;MSYISIAAVVPLLVLFFLLIRNQNSMIKSILMFMFVFTSVAGAFLFENLQASHVAKAVQSVKQWLDEPEPSAPRQSAAIIEEYKPEIIPIKNQVLLDAPVIWQMPELPRGCEVTSLAMLLQYQGVQVDKLTLAREVKKNPAEYRLNNGKIYFGDPHEGFVGNMYTYTQPGLGVYHKPIAELAKQYLPGKIKDLTGAEFPELKIHLSDNRPVWIITNTEYKRLDDSFFQTWYTPNGEVKVTTKEHSVLVTGYDENSVYFNDPLTGEKNKKAPMKDFVEAWVQMGRQAITYLP
;
A
#
# COMPACT_ATOMS: atom_id res chain seq x y z
N MET A 1 -10.52 23.81 -25.46
CA MET A 1 -11.26 22.60 -25.86
C MET A 1 -11.56 22.70 -27.34
N SER A 2 -10.74 22.05 -28.17
CA SER A 2 -11.02 21.94 -29.61
C SER A 2 -11.90 20.72 -29.77
N TYR A 3 -13.21 20.92 -29.93
CA TYR A 3 -14.09 19.82 -30.32
C TYR A 3 -13.62 19.34 -31.70
N ILE A 4 -13.04 18.14 -31.77
CA ILE A 4 -13.00 17.40 -33.03
C ILE A 4 -14.47 17.27 -33.40
N SER A 5 -14.91 18.08 -34.36
CA SER A 5 -16.31 18.22 -34.67
C SER A 5 -16.83 16.83 -35.04
N ILE A 6 -17.90 16.39 -34.38
CA ILE A 6 -18.54 15.08 -34.59
C ILE A 6 -18.76 14.81 -36.10
N ALA A 7 -18.91 15.88 -36.89
CA ALA A 7 -18.95 15.88 -38.35
C ALA A 7 -17.75 15.21 -39.07
N ALA A 8 -16.55 15.17 -38.46
CA ALA A 8 -15.34 14.60 -39.07
C ALA A 8 -15.13 13.10 -38.74
N VAL A 9 -15.73 12.61 -37.65
CA VAL A 9 -15.57 11.22 -37.18
C VAL A 9 -16.52 10.27 -37.92
N VAL A 10 -17.73 10.73 -38.23
CA VAL A 10 -18.75 9.93 -38.91
C VAL A 10 -18.32 9.46 -40.31
N PRO A 11 -17.72 10.29 -41.19
CA PRO A 11 -17.26 9.85 -42.50
C PRO A 11 -16.17 8.77 -42.42
N LEU A 12 -15.26 8.88 -41.43
CA LEU A 12 -14.16 7.95 -41.19
C LEU A 12 -14.66 6.58 -40.74
N LEU A 13 -15.66 6.54 -39.85
CA LEU A 13 -16.30 5.30 -39.42
C LEU A 13 -17.07 4.62 -40.56
N VAL A 14 -17.74 5.40 -41.42
CA VAL A 14 -18.43 4.87 -42.61
C VAL A 14 -17.43 4.28 -43.61
N LEU A 15 -16.31 4.96 -43.86
CA LEU A 15 -15.26 4.47 -44.77
C LEU A 15 -14.60 3.20 -44.23
N PHE A 16 -14.34 3.14 -42.92
CA PHE A 16 -13.82 1.95 -42.24
C PHE A 16 -14.81 0.77 -42.32
N PHE A 17 -16.10 1.03 -42.12
CA PHE A 17 -17.14 0.01 -42.26
C PHE A 17 -17.23 -0.53 -43.70
N LEU A 18 -17.16 0.35 -44.71
CA LEU A 18 -17.13 -0.06 -46.12
C LEU A 18 -15.89 -0.90 -46.46
N LEU A 19 -14.73 -0.54 -45.91
CA LEU A 19 -13.48 -1.31 -46.05
C LEU A 19 -13.59 -2.71 -45.44
N ILE A 20 -14.21 -2.84 -44.26
CA ILE A 20 -14.40 -4.13 -43.61
C ILE A 20 -15.43 -4.99 -44.34
N ARG A 21 -16.52 -4.39 -44.85
CA ARG A 21 -17.70 -5.13 -45.36
C ARG A 21 -17.33 -6.20 -46.40
N ASN A 22 -16.41 -5.88 -47.30
CA ASN A 22 -16.03 -6.74 -48.43
C ASN A 22 -14.85 -7.69 -48.16
N GLN A 23 -14.34 -7.75 -46.93
CA GLN A 23 -13.21 -8.61 -46.56
C GLN A 23 -13.65 -10.00 -46.06
N ASN A 24 -12.73 -10.97 -46.09
CA ASN A 24 -12.99 -12.30 -45.51
C ASN A 24 -12.97 -12.27 -43.97
N SER A 25 -13.50 -13.32 -43.33
CA SER A 25 -13.74 -13.36 -41.87
C SER A 25 -12.48 -13.10 -41.02
N MET A 26 -11.33 -13.61 -41.46
CA MET A 26 -10.06 -13.42 -40.76
C MET A 26 -9.58 -11.97 -40.83
N ILE A 27 -9.58 -11.37 -42.02
CA ILE A 27 -9.14 -9.97 -42.23
C ILE A 27 -10.07 -9.00 -41.50
N LYS A 28 -11.39 -9.28 -41.47
CA LYS A 28 -12.36 -8.49 -40.68
C LYS A 28 -11.99 -8.43 -39.21
N SER A 29 -11.60 -9.57 -38.63
CA SER A 29 -11.23 -9.66 -37.21
C SER A 29 -9.93 -8.91 -36.91
N ILE A 30 -8.93 -9.01 -37.79
CA ILE A 30 -7.66 -8.28 -37.66
C ILE A 30 -7.89 -6.76 -37.74
N LEU A 31 -8.71 -6.30 -38.69
CA LEU A 31 -9.01 -4.88 -38.86
C LEU A 31 -9.81 -4.32 -37.67
N MET A 32 -10.79 -5.06 -37.13
CA MET A 32 -11.49 -4.65 -35.91
C MET A 32 -10.54 -4.56 -34.71
N PHE A 33 -9.65 -5.53 -34.54
CA PHE A 33 -8.70 -5.52 -33.42
C PHE A 33 -7.73 -4.34 -33.51
N MET A 34 -7.16 -4.09 -34.70
CA MET A 34 -6.29 -2.94 -34.95
C MET A 34 -6.99 -1.62 -34.66
N PHE A 35 -8.26 -1.46 -35.05
CA PHE A 35 -9.02 -0.24 -34.80
C PHE A 35 -9.31 0.02 -33.32
N VAL A 36 -9.66 -1.03 -32.57
CA VAL A 36 -9.84 -0.92 -31.12
C VAL A 36 -8.51 -0.60 -30.45
N PHE A 37 -7.43 -1.28 -30.85
CA PHE A 37 -6.10 -1.08 -30.28
C PHE A 37 -5.58 0.34 -30.53
N THR A 38 -5.69 0.87 -31.76
CA THR A 38 -5.27 2.25 -32.05
C THR A 38 -6.14 3.29 -31.35
N SER A 39 -7.43 3.01 -31.13
CA SER A 39 -8.30 3.90 -30.36
C SER A 39 -7.90 3.97 -28.88
N VAL A 40 -7.61 2.81 -28.26
CA VAL A 40 -7.16 2.72 -26.87
C VAL A 40 -5.76 3.31 -26.70
N ALA A 41 -4.82 2.98 -27.59
CA ALA A 41 -3.48 3.54 -27.58
C ALA A 41 -3.49 5.06 -27.85
N GLY A 42 -4.37 5.53 -28.73
CA GLY A 42 -4.58 6.94 -29.01
C GLY A 42 -5.15 7.69 -27.79
N ALA A 43 -6.13 7.11 -27.08
CA ALA A 43 -6.66 7.67 -25.85
C ALA A 43 -5.60 7.72 -24.74
N PHE A 44 -4.83 6.65 -24.56
CA PHE A 44 -3.74 6.58 -23.59
C PHE A 44 -2.62 7.59 -23.89
N LEU A 45 -2.21 7.69 -25.16
CA LEU A 45 -1.24 8.71 -25.60
C LEU A 45 -1.81 10.11 -25.46
N PHE A 46 -3.09 10.33 -25.73
CA PHE A 46 -3.75 11.63 -25.56
C PHE A 46 -3.84 12.02 -24.08
N GLU A 47 -4.12 11.08 -23.16
CA GLU A 47 -4.07 11.31 -21.72
C GLU A 47 -2.64 11.62 -21.23
N ASN A 48 -1.63 10.92 -21.73
CA ASN A 48 -0.22 11.19 -21.39
C ASN A 48 0.34 12.45 -22.07
N LEU A 49 -0.14 12.82 -23.26
CA LEU A 49 0.16 14.10 -23.92
C LEU A 49 -0.60 15.26 -23.28
N GLN A 50 -1.78 15.00 -22.71
CA GLN A 50 -2.51 15.88 -21.78
C GLN A 50 -1.96 15.81 -20.35
N ALA A 51 -0.66 15.51 -20.19
CA ALA A 51 0.18 15.94 -19.07
C ALA A 51 0.27 17.49 -18.98
N SER A 52 -0.90 18.13 -19.03
CA SER A 52 -1.21 19.51 -18.75
C SER A 52 -0.80 19.92 -17.34
N HIS A 53 -0.49 18.98 -16.44
CA HIS A 53 0.09 19.29 -15.15
C HIS A 53 1.55 19.77 -15.28
N VAL A 54 2.34 19.17 -16.18
CA VAL A 54 3.73 19.58 -16.41
C VAL A 54 3.79 20.84 -17.28
N ALA A 55 3.00 20.88 -18.37
CA ALA A 55 2.95 22.08 -19.22
C ALA A 55 2.39 23.31 -18.50
N LYS A 56 1.34 23.16 -17.67
CA LYS A 56 0.84 24.27 -16.85
C LYS A 56 1.81 24.66 -15.75
N ALA A 57 2.53 23.72 -15.14
CA ALA A 57 3.56 24.03 -14.14
C ALA A 57 4.75 24.79 -14.76
N VAL A 58 5.21 24.38 -15.94
CA VAL A 58 6.28 25.06 -16.68
C VAL A 58 5.82 26.44 -17.15
N GLN A 59 4.56 26.56 -17.59
CA GLN A 59 4.01 27.83 -18.06
C GLN A 59 3.69 28.81 -16.94
N SER A 60 3.25 28.33 -15.76
CA SER A 60 3.08 29.18 -14.58
C SER A 60 4.42 29.72 -14.07
N VAL A 61 5.49 28.90 -14.10
CA VAL A 61 6.84 29.34 -13.74
C VAL A 61 7.36 30.37 -14.75
N LYS A 62 7.17 30.13 -16.05
CA LYS A 62 7.58 31.08 -17.10
C LYS A 62 6.83 32.41 -17.03
N GLN A 63 5.52 32.37 -16.77
CA GLN A 63 4.69 33.56 -16.63
C GLN A 63 5.04 34.39 -15.38
N TRP A 64 5.54 33.75 -14.33
CA TRP A 64 6.04 34.41 -13.12
C TRP A 64 7.42 35.07 -13.31
N LEU A 65 8.24 34.55 -14.25
CA LEU A 65 9.56 35.09 -14.58
C LEU A 65 9.52 36.26 -15.56
N ASP A 66 8.44 36.37 -16.35
CA ASP A 66 8.31 37.37 -17.43
C ASP A 66 7.45 38.61 -17.03
N GLU A 67 6.91 38.67 -15.79
CA GLU A 67 6.17 39.85 -15.32
C GLU A 67 7.12 40.95 -14.79
N PRO A 68 7.01 42.21 -15.26
CA PRO A 68 7.81 43.31 -14.73
C PRO A 68 7.36 43.68 -13.31
N GLU A 69 8.32 43.83 -12.39
CA GLU A 69 8.06 44.16 -10.98
C GLU A 69 7.18 45.40 -10.81
N PRO A 70 6.14 45.36 -9.95
CA PRO A 70 5.40 46.56 -9.58
C PRO A 70 6.22 47.42 -8.63
N SER A 71 6.43 48.69 -9.01
CA SER A 71 7.16 49.71 -8.28
C SER A 71 6.43 50.20 -7.01
N ALA A 72 6.65 49.52 -5.89
CA ALA A 72 6.48 50.12 -4.55
C ALA A 72 7.34 49.37 -3.50
N PRO A 73 7.97 50.08 -2.55
CA PRO A 73 9.02 49.52 -1.70
C PRO A 73 8.41 48.56 -0.67
N ARG A 74 8.67 47.26 -0.81
CA ARG A 74 8.29 46.25 0.17
C ARG A 74 9.51 45.94 1.06
N GLN A 75 9.53 46.51 2.26
CA GLN A 75 10.30 45.94 3.38
C GLN A 75 9.71 44.56 3.69
N SER A 76 10.28 43.51 3.11
CA SER A 76 10.25 42.15 3.65
C SER A 76 11.30 41.32 2.94
N ALA A 77 12.55 41.45 3.39
CA ALA A 77 13.51 40.36 3.25
C ALA A 77 13.00 39.20 4.11
N ALA A 78 12.12 38.37 3.54
CA ALA A 78 11.79 37.06 4.07
C ALA A 78 12.18 36.06 2.99
N ILE A 79 13.44 35.64 3.11
CA ILE A 79 14.08 34.43 2.58
C ILE A 79 13.08 33.50 1.88
N ILE A 80 13.05 33.52 0.55
CA ILE A 80 12.57 32.36 -0.22
C ILE A 80 13.69 31.35 -0.08
N GLU A 81 13.61 30.51 0.94
CA GLU A 81 14.47 29.35 1.06
C GLU A 81 14.16 28.46 -0.15
N GLU A 82 15.18 28.25 -0.98
CA GLU A 82 15.17 27.35 -2.13
C GLU A 82 14.74 25.96 -1.63
N TYR A 83 13.46 25.60 -1.81
CA TYR A 83 12.96 24.26 -1.47
C TYR A 83 13.64 23.24 -2.36
N LYS A 84 14.76 22.70 -1.88
CA LYS A 84 15.41 21.50 -2.42
C LYS A 84 14.68 20.31 -1.83
N PRO A 85 13.97 19.49 -2.62
CA PRO A 85 13.41 18.26 -2.10
C PRO A 85 14.56 17.41 -1.57
N GLU A 86 14.48 17.01 -0.30
CA GLU A 86 15.46 16.14 0.32
C GLU A 86 15.37 14.76 -0.36
N ILE A 87 16.37 14.43 -1.18
CA ILE A 87 16.48 13.11 -1.78
C ILE A 87 17.05 12.20 -0.70
N ILE A 88 16.22 11.35 -0.11
CA ILE A 88 16.65 10.34 0.86
C ILE A 88 17.39 9.24 0.09
N PRO A 89 18.71 9.08 0.23
CA PRO A 89 19.42 8.00 -0.43
C PRO A 89 19.11 6.67 0.26
N ILE A 90 18.83 5.64 -0.54
CA ILE A 90 18.71 4.27 -0.03
C ILE A 90 20.10 3.82 0.45
N LYS A 91 20.24 3.52 1.73
CA LYS A 91 21.49 3.02 2.33
C LYS A 91 21.75 1.58 1.89
N ASN A 92 23.01 1.14 1.86
CA ASN A 92 23.36 -0.24 1.56
C ASN A 92 22.88 -1.22 2.64
N GLN A 93 22.91 -0.78 3.90
CA GLN A 93 22.43 -1.54 5.04
C GLN A 93 21.80 -0.61 6.08
N VAL A 94 20.78 -1.12 6.77
CA VAL A 94 20.07 -0.46 7.86
C VAL A 94 19.80 -1.49 8.94
N LEU A 95 20.02 -1.11 10.19
CA LEU A 95 19.54 -1.85 11.35
C LEU A 95 19.12 -0.86 12.43
N LEU A 96 17.81 -0.70 12.61
CA LEU A 96 17.22 0.22 13.58
C LEU A 96 17.11 -0.45 14.95
N ASP A 97 17.24 0.36 15.99
CA ASP A 97 17.14 -0.08 17.38
C ASP A 97 15.72 0.12 17.95
N ALA A 98 14.71 -0.45 17.27
CA ALA A 98 13.32 -0.34 17.72
C ALA A 98 13.05 -1.21 18.96
N PRO A 99 12.16 -0.80 19.89
CA PRO A 99 11.77 -1.65 21.01
C PRO A 99 11.12 -2.93 20.50
N VAL A 100 11.40 -4.06 21.16
CA VAL A 100 10.71 -5.32 20.92
C VAL A 100 9.66 -5.53 22.00
N ILE A 101 8.46 -5.91 21.59
CA ILE A 101 7.35 -6.22 22.49
C ILE A 101 6.86 -7.62 22.13
N TRP A 102 6.86 -8.51 23.11
CA TRP A 102 6.30 -9.85 22.95
C TRP A 102 4.77 -9.79 23.13
N GLN A 103 3.99 -10.43 22.26
CA GLN A 103 2.52 -10.38 22.31
C GLN A 103 1.91 -11.24 23.42
N MET A 104 2.60 -12.32 23.79
CA MET A 104 2.13 -13.29 24.78
C MET A 104 2.47 -12.86 26.22
N PRO A 105 1.74 -13.39 27.23
CA PRO A 105 0.59 -14.30 27.10
C PRO A 105 -0.74 -13.63 26.75
N GLU A 106 -0.81 -12.30 26.78
CA GLU A 106 -2.07 -11.55 26.81
C GLU A 106 -2.80 -11.52 25.46
N LEU A 107 -2.07 -11.53 24.36
CA LEU A 107 -2.63 -11.41 23.01
C LEU A 107 -2.17 -12.55 22.08
N PRO A 108 -2.73 -13.76 22.21
CA PRO A 108 -2.50 -14.89 21.30
C PRO A 108 -2.58 -14.55 19.80
N ARG A 109 -3.46 -13.63 19.40
CA ARG A 109 -3.55 -13.13 18.02
C ARG A 109 -3.40 -11.62 17.94
N GLY A 110 -2.43 -11.05 18.67
CA GLY A 110 -2.20 -9.60 18.69
C GLY A 110 -0.94 -9.14 17.99
N CYS A 111 -0.44 -9.87 17.00
CA CYS A 111 0.82 -9.54 16.32
C CYS A 111 0.77 -8.14 15.68
N GLU A 112 -0.38 -7.73 15.14
CA GLU A 112 -0.59 -6.47 14.45
C GLU A 112 -0.56 -5.28 15.40
N VAL A 113 -1.35 -5.34 16.48
CA VAL A 113 -1.40 -4.29 17.50
C VAL A 113 -0.10 -4.23 18.30
N THR A 114 0.57 -5.37 18.51
CA THR A 114 1.87 -5.42 19.18
C THR A 114 2.96 -4.81 18.29
N SER A 115 2.96 -5.11 16.99
CA SER A 115 3.87 -4.47 16.03
C SER A 115 3.58 -2.97 15.86
N LEU A 116 2.31 -2.57 15.92
CA LEU A 116 1.94 -1.15 15.93
C LEU A 116 2.46 -0.46 17.20
N ALA A 117 2.38 -1.10 18.38
CA ALA A 117 2.96 -0.56 19.61
C ALA A 117 4.47 -0.33 19.44
N MET A 118 5.20 -1.28 18.85
CA MET A 118 6.63 -1.11 18.58
C MET A 118 6.91 0.09 17.64
N LEU A 119 6.13 0.26 16.57
CA LEU A 119 6.23 1.39 15.65
C LEU A 119 5.97 2.74 16.36
N LEU A 120 4.90 2.82 17.14
CA LEU A 120 4.50 4.04 17.85
C LEU A 120 5.50 4.42 18.94
N GLN A 121 5.98 3.43 19.72
CA GLN A 121 6.99 3.66 20.76
C GLN A 121 8.32 4.10 20.18
N TYR A 122 8.72 3.59 19.02
CA TYR A 122 9.93 4.06 18.34
C TYR A 122 9.84 5.54 17.96
N GLN A 123 8.63 6.04 17.66
CA GLN A 123 8.36 7.46 17.42
C GLN A 123 8.10 8.27 18.72
N GLY A 124 8.33 7.67 19.88
CA GLY A 124 8.20 8.33 21.19
C GLY A 124 6.78 8.35 21.77
N VAL A 125 5.81 7.70 21.12
CA VAL A 125 4.43 7.61 21.63
C VAL A 125 4.36 6.52 22.71
N GLN A 126 3.96 6.90 23.92
CA GLN A 126 3.82 5.99 25.06
C GLN A 126 2.47 5.28 25.01
N VAL A 127 2.40 4.16 24.29
CA VAL A 127 1.21 3.29 24.23
C VAL A 127 1.61 1.82 24.26
N ASP A 128 0.81 1.00 24.94
CA ASP A 128 1.03 -0.44 25.05
C ASP A 128 0.10 -1.27 24.14
N LYS A 129 0.48 -2.54 23.92
CA LYS A 129 -0.25 -3.49 23.07
C LYS A 129 -1.69 -3.75 23.54
N LEU A 130 -1.98 -3.70 24.84
CA LEU A 130 -3.31 -3.97 25.39
C LEU A 130 -4.26 -2.81 25.17
N THR A 131 -3.75 -1.58 25.25
CA THR A 131 -4.48 -0.38 24.89
C THR A 131 -4.86 -0.41 23.41
N LEU A 132 -3.90 -0.65 22.52
CA LEU A 132 -4.18 -0.80 21.08
C LEU A 132 -5.12 -1.99 20.78
N ALA A 133 -5.00 -3.10 21.50
CA ALA A 133 -5.89 -4.25 21.37
C ALA A 133 -7.35 -3.91 21.69
N ARG A 134 -7.61 -3.01 22.64
CA ARG A 134 -8.96 -2.54 22.99
C ARG A 134 -9.51 -1.56 21.96
N GLU A 135 -8.64 -0.71 21.41
CA GLU A 135 -9.03 0.40 20.54
C GLU A 135 -9.11 0.03 19.06
N VAL A 136 -8.41 -1.02 18.63
CA VAL A 136 -8.50 -1.46 17.23
C VAL A 136 -9.94 -1.83 16.88
N LYS A 137 -10.42 -1.28 15.76
CA LYS A 137 -11.73 -1.59 15.20
C LYS A 137 -11.89 -3.11 15.06
N LYS A 138 -12.99 -3.65 15.57
CA LYS A 138 -13.34 -5.07 15.47
C LYS A 138 -14.31 -5.30 14.32
N ASN A 139 -14.14 -6.40 13.61
CA ASN A 139 -15.15 -6.86 12.65
C ASN A 139 -16.24 -7.63 13.42
N PRO A 140 -17.53 -7.25 13.29
CA PRO A 140 -18.61 -7.85 14.06
C PRO A 140 -19.10 -9.20 13.52
N ALA A 141 -18.60 -9.67 12.38
CA ALA A 141 -19.07 -10.91 11.77
C ALA A 141 -18.74 -12.13 12.64
N GLU A 142 -19.71 -13.02 12.76
CA GLU A 142 -19.56 -14.28 13.49
C GLU A 142 -19.08 -15.41 12.56
N TYR A 143 -18.28 -16.32 13.11
CA TYR A 143 -17.83 -17.50 12.37
C TYR A 143 -19.00 -18.48 12.13
N ARG A 144 -19.19 -18.90 10.87
CA ARG A 144 -20.17 -19.92 10.49
C ARG A 144 -19.60 -20.85 9.43
N LEU A 145 -19.79 -22.15 9.60
CA LEU A 145 -19.48 -23.17 8.59
C LEU A 145 -20.79 -23.69 8.01
N ASN A 146 -21.03 -23.47 6.71
CA ASN A 146 -22.25 -23.91 6.04
C ASN A 146 -21.91 -24.49 4.66
N ASN A 147 -22.34 -25.73 4.40
CA ASN A 147 -22.10 -26.45 3.14
C ASN A 147 -20.63 -26.42 2.67
N GLY A 148 -19.70 -26.60 3.61
CA GLY A 148 -18.25 -26.57 3.33
C GLY A 148 -17.65 -25.17 3.09
N LYS A 149 -18.46 -24.10 3.15
CA LYS A 149 -18.02 -22.71 3.04
C LYS A 149 -17.89 -22.07 4.41
N ILE A 150 -16.83 -21.29 4.59
CA ILE A 150 -16.56 -20.55 5.82
C ILE A 150 -17.04 -19.12 5.63
N TYR A 151 -17.97 -18.69 6.47
CA TYR A 151 -18.43 -17.31 6.54
C TYR A 151 -17.85 -16.68 7.79
N PHE A 152 -17.15 -15.57 7.63
CA PHE A 152 -16.58 -14.83 8.75
C PHE A 152 -16.29 -13.38 8.35
N GLY A 153 -15.55 -12.65 9.20
CA GLY A 153 -15.23 -11.25 8.97
C GLY A 153 -14.15 -11.03 7.91
N ASP A 154 -14.21 -9.86 7.29
CA ASP A 154 -13.16 -9.33 6.42
C ASP A 154 -12.10 -8.60 7.28
N PRO A 155 -10.83 -9.06 7.30
CA PRO A 155 -9.75 -8.39 8.04
C PRO A 155 -9.43 -6.99 7.52
N HIS A 156 -9.83 -6.62 6.29
CA HIS A 156 -9.71 -5.24 5.80
C HIS A 156 -10.65 -4.26 6.51
N GLU A 157 -11.70 -4.75 7.19
CA GLU A 157 -12.71 -3.91 7.84
C GLU A 157 -12.55 -3.79 9.36
N GLY A 158 -11.77 -4.67 9.97
CA GLY A 158 -11.51 -4.70 11.41
C GLY A 158 -10.94 -6.05 11.83
N PHE A 159 -10.50 -6.14 13.09
CA PHE A 159 -10.00 -7.39 13.66
C PHE A 159 -11.07 -8.48 13.69
N VAL A 160 -10.77 -9.63 13.08
CA VAL A 160 -11.72 -10.72 12.92
C VAL A 160 -11.55 -11.78 14.01
N GLY A 161 -12.61 -11.94 14.82
CA GLY A 161 -12.71 -12.95 15.87
C GLY A 161 -11.98 -12.60 17.17
N ASN A 162 -11.51 -13.62 17.89
CA ASN A 162 -10.97 -13.45 19.24
C ASN A 162 -9.44 -13.27 19.24
N MET A 163 -8.99 -12.12 19.75
CA MET A 163 -7.58 -11.76 19.90
C MET A 163 -6.88 -12.42 21.11
N TYR A 164 -7.66 -12.76 22.14
CA TYR A 164 -7.22 -13.09 23.49
C TYR A 164 -7.12 -14.59 23.77
N THR A 165 -7.63 -15.46 22.89
CA THR A 165 -7.54 -16.92 23.09
C THR A 165 -7.59 -17.71 21.79
N TYR A 166 -6.74 -18.75 21.66
CA TYR A 166 -6.79 -19.69 20.54
C TYR A 166 -8.02 -20.61 20.54
N THR A 167 -8.71 -20.75 21.67
CA THR A 167 -9.88 -21.65 21.81
C THR A 167 -11.14 -21.14 21.12
N GLN A 168 -11.15 -19.88 20.68
CA GLN A 168 -12.23 -19.28 19.91
C GLN A 168 -11.74 -18.91 18.50
N PRO A 169 -12.65 -18.88 17.50
CA PRO A 169 -12.30 -18.47 16.14
C PRO A 169 -11.73 -17.06 16.10
N GLY A 170 -10.67 -16.88 15.31
CA GLY A 170 -10.04 -15.59 15.08
C GLY A 170 -8.90 -15.71 14.10
N LEU A 171 -8.59 -14.59 13.46
CA LEU A 171 -7.48 -14.45 12.52
C LEU A 171 -6.63 -13.26 12.94
N GLY A 172 -7.07 -12.07 12.59
CA GLY A 172 -6.24 -10.88 12.64
C GLY A 172 -6.94 -9.66 12.03
N VAL A 173 -6.16 -8.65 11.69
CA VAL A 173 -6.58 -7.39 11.07
C VAL A 173 -5.57 -6.92 10.03
N TYR A 174 -6.05 -6.38 8.92
CA TYR A 174 -5.19 -5.91 7.84
C TYR A 174 -4.84 -4.43 7.97
N HIS A 175 -4.15 -3.89 6.96
CA HIS A 175 -3.56 -2.56 7.02
C HIS A 175 -4.55 -1.42 7.31
N LYS A 176 -5.76 -1.40 6.72
CA LYS A 176 -6.64 -0.22 6.82
C LYS A 176 -7.03 0.10 8.28
N PRO A 177 -7.57 -0.84 9.08
CA PRO A 177 -7.95 -0.52 10.46
C PRO A 177 -6.74 -0.24 11.36
N ILE A 178 -5.57 -0.83 11.07
CA ILE A 178 -4.32 -0.52 11.77
C ILE A 178 -3.84 0.90 11.45
N ALA A 179 -3.92 1.33 10.18
CA ALA A 179 -3.56 2.69 9.78
C ALA A 179 -4.53 3.72 10.38
N GLU A 180 -5.84 3.40 10.43
CA GLU A 180 -6.84 4.21 11.12
C GLU A 180 -6.54 4.36 12.61
N LEU A 181 -6.19 3.27 13.30
CA LEU A 181 -5.79 3.31 14.70
C LEU A 181 -4.52 4.14 14.89
N ALA A 182 -3.49 3.90 14.07
CA ALA A 182 -2.22 4.62 14.15
C ALA A 182 -2.41 6.15 13.97
N LYS A 183 -3.35 6.58 13.11
CA LYS A 183 -3.67 8.01 12.90
C LYS A 183 -4.24 8.69 14.14
N GLN A 184 -4.85 7.95 15.06
CA GLN A 184 -5.32 8.51 16.34
C GLN A 184 -4.14 8.93 17.23
N TYR A 185 -3.01 8.22 17.11
CA TYR A 185 -1.79 8.47 17.89
C TYR A 185 -0.79 9.40 17.20
N LEU A 186 -0.75 9.39 15.86
CA LEU A 186 0.11 10.25 15.05
C LEU A 186 -0.71 10.95 13.94
N PRO A 187 -1.57 11.94 14.29
CA PRO A 187 -2.44 12.60 13.33
C PRO A 187 -1.66 13.27 12.20
N GLY A 188 -2.07 13.01 10.96
CA GLY A 188 -1.43 13.58 9.77
C GLY A 188 -0.05 13.01 9.40
N LYS A 189 0.53 12.13 10.23
CA LYS A 189 1.86 11.56 9.98
C LYS A 189 1.84 10.13 9.45
N ILE A 190 0.78 9.37 9.66
CA ILE A 190 0.74 7.97 9.21
C ILE A 190 0.68 7.87 7.69
N LYS A 191 1.56 7.04 7.14
CA LYS A 191 1.60 6.68 5.72
C LYS A 191 1.29 5.19 5.58
N ASP A 192 0.20 4.89 4.89
CA ASP A 192 -0.08 3.55 4.38
C ASP A 192 0.68 3.35 3.08
N LEU A 193 1.60 2.39 3.08
CA LEU A 193 2.46 2.00 1.96
C LEU A 193 1.93 0.74 1.27
N THR A 194 0.69 0.33 1.56
CA THR A 194 0.12 -0.88 0.99
C THR A 194 0.09 -0.81 -0.54
N GLY A 195 0.65 -1.83 -1.18
CA GLY A 195 0.78 -1.90 -2.63
C GLY A 195 2.10 -1.33 -3.19
N ALA A 196 2.91 -0.67 -2.35
CA ALA A 196 4.24 -0.22 -2.72
C ALA A 196 5.18 -1.38 -3.12
N GLU A 197 6.28 -1.04 -3.79
CA GLU A 197 7.37 -1.98 -4.04
C GLU A 197 8.37 -1.95 -2.85
N PHE A 198 9.06 -3.07 -2.61
CA PHE A 198 9.97 -3.17 -1.46
C PHE A 198 11.06 -2.08 -1.38
N PRO A 199 11.62 -1.55 -2.50
CA PRO A 199 12.52 -0.41 -2.43
C PRO A 199 11.93 0.84 -1.76
N GLU A 200 10.61 1.05 -1.82
CA GLU A 200 9.97 2.18 -1.12
C GLU A 200 10.07 2.01 0.39
N LEU A 201 9.91 0.79 0.90
CA LEU A 201 10.12 0.48 2.32
C LEU A 201 11.58 0.77 2.73
N LYS A 202 12.55 0.48 1.85
CA LYS A 202 13.96 0.78 2.09
C LYS A 202 14.25 2.28 2.23
N ILE A 203 13.50 3.15 1.54
CA ILE A 203 13.61 4.61 1.68
C ILE A 203 13.25 5.01 3.11
N HIS A 204 12.11 4.53 3.63
CA HIS A 204 11.69 4.83 5.00
C HIS A 204 12.65 4.25 6.05
N LEU A 205 13.13 3.02 5.85
CA LEU A 205 14.13 2.41 6.73
C LEU A 205 15.45 3.19 6.72
N SER A 206 15.90 3.64 5.53
CA SER A 206 17.10 4.47 5.39
C SER A 206 16.97 5.80 6.13
N ASP A 207 15.75 6.31 6.23
CA ASP A 207 15.40 7.51 6.97
C ASP A 207 15.05 7.27 8.45
N ASN A 208 15.53 6.16 9.02
CA ASN A 208 15.29 5.77 10.42
C ASN A 208 13.80 5.68 10.79
N ARG A 209 12.96 5.13 9.90
CA ARG A 209 11.56 4.84 10.19
C ARG A 209 11.27 3.37 9.94
N PRO A 210 10.97 2.59 10.99
CA PRO A 210 10.62 1.19 10.81
C PRO A 210 9.26 1.07 10.11
N VAL A 211 8.99 -0.11 9.56
CA VAL A 211 7.79 -0.35 8.76
C VAL A 211 7.02 -1.54 9.33
N TRP A 212 5.80 -1.29 9.76
CA TRP A 212 4.83 -2.32 10.13
C TRP A 212 4.35 -3.03 8.86
N ILE A 213 4.27 -4.37 8.85
CA ILE A 213 3.76 -5.13 7.68
C ILE A 213 2.85 -6.30 8.09
N ILE A 214 2.11 -6.84 7.11
CA ILE A 214 1.56 -8.20 7.16
C ILE A 214 2.44 -9.14 6.33
N THR A 215 2.75 -10.30 6.90
CA THR A 215 3.50 -11.40 6.30
C THR A 215 2.89 -12.74 6.78
N ASN A 216 3.68 -13.82 6.76
CA ASN A 216 3.29 -15.08 7.37
C ASN A 216 4.40 -15.62 8.28
N THR A 217 4.05 -16.56 9.17
CA THR A 217 4.96 -17.11 10.19
C THR A 217 6.17 -17.89 9.64
N GLU A 218 6.18 -18.26 8.36
CA GLU A 218 7.31 -18.96 7.72
C GLU A 218 8.32 -17.99 7.09
N TYR A 219 7.95 -16.70 6.97
CA TYR A 219 8.77 -15.66 6.33
C TYR A 219 9.22 -16.00 4.91
N LYS A 220 8.45 -16.85 4.22
CA LYS A 220 8.63 -17.25 2.83
C LYS A 220 7.28 -17.46 2.15
N ARG A 221 7.28 -17.61 0.83
CA ARG A 221 6.07 -17.95 0.08
C ARG A 221 5.47 -19.26 0.60
N LEU A 222 4.18 -19.24 0.92
CA LEU A 222 3.39 -20.41 1.29
C LEU A 222 2.81 -21.09 0.05
N ASP A 223 2.58 -22.39 0.14
CA ASP A 223 1.76 -23.12 -0.83
C ASP A 223 0.29 -22.69 -0.75
N ASP A 224 -0.44 -22.79 -1.87
CA ASP A 224 -1.85 -22.42 -1.93
C ASP A 224 -2.74 -23.25 -0.99
N SER A 225 -2.32 -24.46 -0.61
CA SER A 225 -3.01 -25.31 0.38
C SER A 225 -3.07 -24.73 1.79
N PHE A 226 -2.22 -23.75 2.12
CA PHE A 226 -2.29 -23.04 3.40
C PHE A 226 -3.35 -21.94 3.44
N PHE A 227 -4.01 -21.69 2.31
CA PHE A 227 -5.02 -20.66 2.20
C PHE A 227 -6.42 -21.25 2.12
N GLN A 228 -7.36 -20.48 2.62
CA GLN A 228 -8.78 -20.78 2.57
C GLN A 228 -9.55 -19.51 2.15
N THR A 229 -10.68 -19.72 1.50
CA THR A 229 -11.57 -18.63 1.10
C THR A 229 -12.63 -18.43 2.18
N TRP A 230 -12.75 -17.21 2.69
CA TRP A 230 -13.84 -16.78 3.56
C TRP A 230 -14.85 -15.96 2.76
N TYR A 231 -16.11 -16.21 3.04
CA TYR A 231 -17.25 -15.49 2.47
C TYR A 231 -17.68 -14.42 3.46
N THR A 232 -17.42 -13.16 3.12
CA THR A 232 -17.72 -12.01 3.99
C THR A 232 -18.89 -11.21 3.41
N PRO A 233 -19.49 -10.29 4.19
CA PRO A 233 -20.50 -9.37 3.67
C PRO A 233 -20.02 -8.51 2.48
N ASN A 234 -18.70 -8.31 2.33
CA ASN A 234 -18.10 -7.48 1.29
C ASN A 234 -17.56 -8.29 0.10
N GLY A 235 -17.74 -9.63 0.11
CA GLY A 235 -17.22 -10.53 -0.91
C GLY A 235 -16.28 -11.58 -0.35
N GLU A 236 -15.67 -12.34 -1.25
CA GLU A 236 -14.71 -13.39 -0.91
C GLU A 236 -13.35 -12.79 -0.53
N VAL A 237 -12.72 -13.32 0.51
CA VAL A 237 -11.34 -12.99 0.90
C VAL A 237 -10.54 -14.28 1.10
N LYS A 238 -9.34 -14.34 0.55
CA LYS A 238 -8.40 -15.45 0.74
C LYS A 238 -7.53 -15.15 1.95
N VAL A 239 -7.54 -16.04 2.94
CA VAL A 239 -6.81 -15.88 4.21
C VAL A 239 -6.02 -17.14 4.54
N THR A 240 -5.06 -17.04 5.44
CA THR A 240 -4.30 -18.17 5.98
C THR A 240 -4.17 -18.03 7.49
N THR A 241 -4.24 -19.13 8.23
CA THR A 241 -3.98 -19.11 9.68
C THR A 241 -2.51 -18.91 10.03
N LYS A 242 -1.63 -18.86 9.01
CA LYS A 242 -0.23 -18.47 9.13
C LYS A 242 -0.02 -16.96 8.98
N GLU A 243 -1.08 -16.17 8.83
CA GLU A 243 -1.00 -14.71 8.83
C GLU A 243 -0.24 -14.23 10.07
N HIS A 244 0.63 -13.24 9.86
CA HIS A 244 1.45 -12.68 10.92
C HIS A 244 1.81 -11.23 10.62
N SER A 245 2.11 -10.47 11.66
CA SER A 245 2.58 -9.10 11.55
C SER A 245 3.87 -8.88 12.32
N VAL A 246 4.79 -8.14 11.72
CA VAL A 246 6.11 -7.82 12.28
C VAL A 246 6.43 -6.34 12.03
N LEU A 247 7.39 -5.82 12.80
CA LEU A 247 7.98 -4.50 12.53
C LEU A 247 9.32 -4.69 11.81
N VAL A 248 9.40 -4.31 10.53
CA VAL A 248 10.65 -4.29 9.77
C VAL A 248 11.55 -3.19 10.33
N THR A 249 12.74 -3.56 10.76
CA THR A 249 13.72 -2.69 11.40
C THR A 249 14.98 -2.52 10.56
N GLY A 250 15.12 -3.21 9.44
CA GLY A 250 16.32 -3.06 8.64
C GLY A 250 16.42 -4.00 7.45
N TYR A 251 17.53 -3.86 6.74
CA TYR A 251 17.93 -4.75 5.66
C TYR A 251 19.43 -4.65 5.40
N ASP A 252 19.97 -5.65 4.73
CA ASP A 252 21.25 -5.58 4.03
C ASP A 252 21.07 -6.09 2.59
N GLU A 253 22.16 -6.49 1.93
CA GLU A 253 22.12 -7.06 0.57
C GLU A 253 21.29 -8.34 0.49
N ASN A 254 21.33 -9.18 1.53
CA ASN A 254 20.84 -10.55 1.51
C ASN A 254 19.67 -10.81 2.46
N SER A 255 19.43 -9.94 3.44
CA SER A 255 18.49 -10.19 4.54
C SER A 255 17.59 -8.99 4.84
N VAL A 256 16.41 -9.29 5.36
CA VAL A 256 15.53 -8.31 6.03
C VAL A 256 15.60 -8.57 7.53
N TYR A 257 15.69 -7.50 8.32
CA TYR A 257 15.67 -7.53 9.78
C TYR A 257 14.33 -7.00 10.30
N PHE A 258 13.77 -7.65 11.31
CA PHE A 258 12.47 -7.31 11.87
C PHE A 258 12.35 -7.73 13.34
N ASN A 259 11.50 -7.04 14.09
CA ASN A 259 11.07 -7.47 15.42
C ASN A 259 9.83 -8.37 15.28
N ASP A 260 9.91 -9.56 15.86
CA ASP A 260 8.87 -10.59 15.77
C ASP A 260 8.06 -10.62 17.08
N PRO A 261 6.81 -10.13 17.11
CA PRO A 261 6.02 -10.07 18.33
C PRO A 261 5.57 -11.44 18.83
N LEU A 262 5.60 -12.48 17.98
CA LEU A 262 5.21 -13.83 18.38
C LEU A 262 6.34 -14.53 19.14
N THR A 263 7.59 -14.37 18.69
CA THR A 263 8.76 -14.96 19.38
C THR A 263 9.38 -14.03 20.42
N GLY A 264 9.11 -12.72 20.34
CA GLY A 264 9.77 -11.70 21.17
C GLY A 264 11.21 -11.42 20.74
N GLU A 265 11.61 -11.91 19.56
CA GLU A 265 12.97 -11.75 19.04
C GLU A 265 13.16 -10.38 18.39
N LYS A 266 14.14 -9.62 18.86
CA LYS A 266 14.54 -8.32 18.30
C LYS A 266 15.46 -8.53 17.11
N ASN A 267 15.24 -7.79 16.02
CA ASN A 267 16.07 -7.83 14.82
C ASN A 267 16.31 -9.26 14.29
N LYS A 268 15.28 -10.12 14.39
CA LYS A 268 15.22 -11.40 13.71
C LYS A 268 15.45 -11.19 12.23
N LYS A 269 16.12 -12.13 11.57
CA LYS A 269 16.46 -12.03 10.15
C LYS A 269 15.87 -13.15 9.32
N ALA A 270 15.52 -12.83 8.09
CA ALA A 270 15.11 -13.77 7.05
C ALA A 270 15.77 -13.41 5.70
N PRO A 271 15.98 -14.38 4.79
CA PRO A 271 16.47 -14.10 3.45
C PRO A 271 15.59 -13.08 2.72
N MET A 272 16.21 -12.10 2.07
CA MET A 272 15.55 -10.98 1.38
C MET A 272 14.48 -11.46 0.42
N LYS A 273 14.82 -12.43 -0.44
CA LYS A 273 13.90 -12.97 -1.44
C LYS A 273 12.67 -13.59 -0.78
N ASP A 274 12.89 -14.51 0.15
CA ASP A 274 11.81 -15.26 0.82
C ASP A 274 10.87 -14.30 1.56
N PHE A 275 11.44 -13.36 2.32
CA PHE A 275 10.67 -12.40 3.09
C PHE A 275 9.82 -11.49 2.21
N VAL A 276 10.38 -10.99 1.11
CA VAL A 276 9.66 -10.15 0.15
C VAL A 276 8.55 -10.96 -0.54
N GLU A 277 8.80 -12.21 -0.93
CA GLU A 277 7.77 -13.07 -1.53
C GLU A 277 6.62 -13.36 -0.55
N ALA A 278 6.92 -13.55 0.73
CA ALA A 278 5.91 -13.71 1.80
C ALA A 278 5.04 -12.45 1.94
N TRP A 279 5.66 -11.28 2.04
CA TRP A 279 4.96 -9.99 2.13
C TRP A 279 4.11 -9.71 0.89
N VAL A 280 4.63 -9.98 -0.31
CA VAL A 280 3.90 -9.83 -1.57
C VAL A 280 2.70 -10.76 -1.63
N GLN A 281 2.87 -12.03 -1.23
CA GLN A 281 1.77 -13.00 -1.18
C GLN A 281 0.64 -12.58 -0.24
N MET A 282 0.98 -11.85 0.84
CA MET A 282 0.02 -11.32 1.81
C MET A 282 -0.53 -9.94 1.43
N GLY A 283 -0.32 -9.50 0.19
CA GLY A 283 -0.95 -8.30 -0.37
C GLY A 283 -0.14 -7.01 -0.22
N ARG A 284 1.18 -7.10 0.00
CA ARG A 284 2.09 -5.95 0.09
C ARG A 284 1.66 -4.91 1.11
N GLN A 285 1.12 -5.36 2.24
CA GLN A 285 0.55 -4.50 3.27
C GLN A 285 1.65 -3.88 4.12
N ALA A 286 1.67 -2.55 4.25
CA ALA A 286 2.74 -1.86 4.97
C ALA A 286 2.28 -0.50 5.51
N ILE A 287 2.76 -0.12 6.70
CA ILE A 287 2.47 1.16 7.36
C ILE A 287 3.74 1.70 8.01
N THR A 288 3.93 3.01 7.89
CA THR A 288 4.97 3.74 8.63
C THR A 288 4.44 5.15 8.96
N TYR A 289 5.32 6.05 9.40
CA TYR A 289 5.02 7.46 9.61
C TYR A 289 5.92 8.36 8.75
N LEU A 290 5.54 9.63 8.64
CA LEU A 290 6.28 10.71 7.99
C LEU A 290 6.90 11.63 9.06
N PRO A 291 7.89 12.47 8.71
CA PRO A 291 8.52 13.42 9.63
C PRO A 291 7.52 14.32 10.37
#